data_AF-A0A938MBW6-F1
#
_entry.id   AF-A0A938MBW6-F1
#
_cell.length_a   1.000
_cell.length_b   1.000
_cell.length_c   1.000
_cell.angle_alpha   90.00
_cell.angle_beta   90.00
_cell.angle_gamma   90.00
#
_symmetry.space_group_name_H-M   'P 1'
#
loop_
_entity.id
_entity.type
_entity.pdbx_description
1 polymer ?
#
loop_
_entity_poly.entity_id
_entity_poly.type
_entity_poly.pdbx_seq_one_letter_code
_entity_poly.pdbx_strand_id
1 'polypeptide(L)' 'MARSQCAVVPTVIQGAFEAWPRTQRLFRMRPIKVAFGKPIAPSDDMAGLSDEIKRRMDELVRFLAGVAR' A
#
# COMPACT_ATOMS: atom_id res chain seq x y z
N MET A 1 -2.80 17.69 -13.80
CA MET A 1 -3.77 18.01 -12.74
C MET A 1 -4.46 16.76 -12.22
N ALA A 2 -4.19 16.42 -10.96
CA ALA A 2 -4.99 15.48 -10.19
C ALA A 2 -6.42 16.02 -10.08
N ARG A 3 -7.41 15.25 -10.55
CA ARG A 3 -8.79 15.74 -10.75
C ARG A 3 -9.53 16.09 -9.46
N SER A 4 -9.22 15.42 -8.34
CA SER A 4 -9.96 15.55 -7.09
C SER A 4 -9.28 16.40 -6.02
N GLN A 5 -8.02 16.81 -6.22
CA GLN A 5 -7.20 17.50 -5.19
C GLN A 5 -7.16 16.78 -3.82
N CYS A 6 -7.50 15.48 -3.78
CA CYS A 6 -7.47 14.71 -2.55
C CYS A 6 -6.05 14.27 -2.23
N ALA A 7 -5.75 14.19 -0.93
CA ALA A 7 -4.51 13.58 -0.47
C ALA A 7 -4.52 12.07 -0.77
N VAL A 8 -3.36 11.53 -1.15
CA VAL A 8 -3.16 10.09 -1.37
C VAL A 8 -2.57 9.48 -0.12
N VAL A 9 -3.13 8.37 0.36
CA VAL A 9 -2.60 7.61 1.51
C VAL A 9 -1.93 6.32 1.02
N PRO A 10 -0.59 6.22 1.04
CA PRO A 10 0.11 4.99 0.69
C PRO A 10 -0.31 3.86 1.62
N THR A 11 -0.62 2.70 1.05
CA THR A 11 -1.12 1.56 1.81
C THR A 11 -0.47 0.27 1.32
N VAL A 12 -0.01 -0.55 2.25
CA VAL A 12 0.53 -1.89 1.96
C VAL A 12 -0.35 -2.94 2.61
N ILE A 13 -0.70 -3.97 1.84
CA ILE A 13 -1.49 -5.12 2.29
C ILE A 13 -0.63 -6.38 2.13
N GLN A 14 -0.26 -7.01 3.23
CA GLN A 14 0.56 -8.23 3.26
C GLN A 14 -0.30 -9.44 3.67
N GLY A 15 -0.14 -10.57 2.99
CA GLY A 15 -0.88 -11.81 3.28
C GLY A 15 -2.18 -11.98 2.48
N ALA A 16 -2.63 -10.93 1.76
CA ALA A 16 -3.88 -10.98 1.02
C ALA A 16 -3.84 -11.97 -0.17
N PHE A 17 -2.71 -12.05 -0.86
CA PHE A 17 -2.55 -13.00 -1.97
C PHE A 17 -2.56 -14.45 -1.48
N GLU A 18 -1.93 -14.70 -0.33
CA GLU A 18 -1.86 -16.01 0.31
C GLU A 18 -3.19 -16.45 0.92
N ALA A 19 -3.96 -15.48 1.44
CA ALA A 19 -5.31 -15.68 1.95
C ALA A 19 -6.28 -15.95 0.80
N TRP A 20 -6.22 -15.18 -0.29
CA TRP A 20 -7.17 -15.30 -1.39
C TRP A 20 -6.60 -14.86 -2.75
N PRO A 21 -5.93 -15.76 -3.49
CA PRO A 21 -5.45 -15.45 -4.84
C PRO A 21 -6.61 -15.45 -5.84
N ARG A 22 -6.48 -14.69 -6.93
CA ARG A 22 -7.54 -14.49 -7.95
C ARG A 22 -8.09 -15.78 -8.57
N THR A 23 -7.30 -16.86 -8.58
CA THR A 23 -7.66 -18.16 -9.16
C THR A 23 -8.44 -19.06 -8.22
N GLN A 24 -8.59 -18.69 -6.95
CA GLN A 24 -9.21 -19.53 -5.93
C GLN A 24 -10.63 -19.06 -5.62
N ARG A 25 -11.60 -19.99 -5.63
CA ARG A 25 -13.03 -19.67 -5.42
C ARG A 25 -13.37 -19.27 -3.98
N LEU A 26 -12.66 -19.81 -2.98
CA LEU A 26 -12.89 -19.54 -1.55
C LEU A 26 -11.59 -19.14 -0.86
N PHE A 27 -11.63 -18.17 0.05
CA PHE A 27 -10.47 -17.71 0.81
C PHE A 27 -9.99 -18.76 1.83
N ARG A 28 -8.73 -18.65 2.26
CA ARG A 28 -8.15 -19.36 3.40
C ARG A 28 -8.13 -18.43 4.60
N MET A 29 -8.43 -18.95 5.79
CA MET A 29 -8.29 -18.22 7.05
C MET A 29 -6.80 -18.04 7.39
N ARG A 30 -6.20 -16.96 6.88
CA ARG A 30 -4.80 -16.58 7.14
C ARG A 30 -4.74 -15.11 7.59
N PRO A 31 -3.78 -14.75 8.45
CA PRO A 31 -3.62 -13.36 8.89
C PRO A 31 -3.27 -12.44 7.72
N ILE A 32 -3.92 -11.28 7.67
CA ILE A 32 -3.62 -10.18 6.73
C ILE A 32 -3.16 -8.98 7.57
N LYS A 33 -2.04 -8.37 7.20
CA LYS A 33 -1.53 -7.16 7.82
C LYS A 33 -1.72 -5.98 6.87
N VAL A 34 -2.16 -4.84 7.41
CA VAL A 34 -2.33 -3.60 6.65
C VAL A 34 -1.53 -2.51 7.34
N ALA A 35 -0.76 -1.75 6.56
CA ALA A 35 -0.04 -0.57 7.04
C ALA A 35 -0.43 0.65 6.20
N PHE A 36 -0.76 1.73 6.90
CA PHE A 36 -1.09 3.03 6.29
C PHE A 36 0.07 4.01 6.52
N GLY A 37 0.49 4.68 5.46
CA GLY A 37 1.49 5.73 5.50
C GLY A 37 0.89 7.10 5.79
N LYS A 38 1.77 8.10 5.94
CA LYS A 38 1.34 9.49 6.02
C LYS A 38 0.70 9.94 4.70
N PRO A 39 -0.36 10.76 4.72
CA PRO A 39 -0.92 11.36 3.51
C PRO A 39 0.12 12.13 2.69
N ILE A 40 -0.02 12.08 1.37
CA ILE A 40 0.75 12.86 0.41
C ILE A 40 -0.22 13.88 -0.20
N ALA A 41 0.17 15.16 -0.17
CA ALA A 41 -0.62 16.23 -0.79
C ALA A 41 -0.77 15.99 -2.30
N PRO A 42 -1.88 16.44 -2.91
CA PRO A 42 -2.00 16.42 -4.37
C PRO A 42 -0.86 17.21 -5.01
N SER A 43 -0.40 16.75 -6.17
CA SER A 43 0.63 17.40 -6.98
C SER A 43 0.23 17.38 -8.45
N ASP A 44 0.64 18.41 -9.18
CA ASP A 44 0.52 18.44 -10.65
C ASP A 44 1.65 17.68 -11.35
N ASP A 45 2.78 17.48 -10.66
CA ASP A 45 3.84 16.57 -11.08
C ASP A 45 3.48 15.13 -10.71
N MET A 46 2.92 14.41 -11.69
CA MET A 46 2.50 13.03 -11.52
C MET A 46 3.68 12.04 -11.43
N ALA A 47 4.82 12.36 -12.05
CA ALA A 47 5.99 11.50 -12.02
C ALA A 47 6.63 11.54 -10.61
N GLY A 48 6.88 12.75 -10.10
CA GLY A 48 7.39 12.93 -8.74
C GLY A 48 6.44 12.37 -7.67
N LEU A 49 5.12 12.54 -7.85
CA LEU A 49 4.13 11.94 -6.95
C LEU A 49 4.19 10.40 -6.96
N SER A 50 4.35 9.78 -8.14
CA SER A 50 4.49 8.33 -8.27
C SER A 50 5.73 7.81 -7.54
N ASP A 51 6.86 8.52 -7.67
CA ASP A 51 8.10 8.13 -7.01
C ASP A 51 8.05 8.31 -5.48
N GLU A 52 7.39 9.37 -5.00
CA GLU A 52 7.10 9.55 -3.57
C GLU A 52 6.21 8.42 -3.01
N ILE A 53 5.15 8.03 -3.74
CA ILE A 53 4.28 6.92 -3.36
C ILE A 53 5.08 5.62 -3.25
N LYS A 54 5.89 5.29 -4.26
CA LYS A 54 6.75 4.09 -4.24
C LYS A 54 7.67 4.09 -3.03
N ARG A 55 8.36 5.20 -2.76
CA ARG A 55 9.28 5.33 -1.61
C ARG A 55 8.55 5.09 -0.29
N ARG A 56 7.37 5.69 -0.09
CA ARG A 56 6.58 5.48 1.14
C ARG A 56 6.03 4.06 1.25
N MET A 57 5.65 3.43 0.13
CA MET A 57 5.25 2.03 0.13
C MET A 57 6.42 1.11 0.53
N ASP A 58 7.62 1.34 0.03
CA ASP A 58 8.81 0.56 0.42
C ASP A 58 9.12 0.68 1.92
N GLU A 59 8.96 1.86 2.50
CA GLU A 59 9.08 2.08 3.95
C GLU A 59 8.04 1.25 4.73
N LEU A 60 6.79 1.22 4.27
CA LEU A 60 5.72 0.42 4.90
C LEU A 60 5.96 -1.09 4.76
N VAL A 61 6.50 -1.54 3.62
CA VAL A 61 6.90 -2.94 3.42
C VAL A 61 7.98 -3.31 4.43
N ARG A 62 9.02 -2.49 4.59
CA ARG A 62 10.09 -2.72 5.58
C ARG A 62 9.56 -2.71 7.01
N PHE A 63 8.63 -1.80 7.31
CA PHE A 63 7.96 -1.76 8.61
C PHE A 63 7.22 -3.07 8.91
N LEU A 64 6.40 -3.56 7.97
CA LEU A 64 5.67 -4.82 8.14
C LEU A 64 6.61 -6.03 8.24
N ALA A 65 7.73 -6.03 7.52
CA ALA A 65 8.78 -7.05 7.63
C ALA A 65 9.48 -7.02 9.00
N GLY A 66 9.64 -5.85 9.61
CA GLY A 66 10.22 -5.70 10.95
C GLY A 66 9.33 -6.18 12.09
N VAL A 67 8.00 -6.21 11.89
CA VAL A 67 7.00 -6.75 12.84
C VAL A 67 6.88 -8.29 12.75
N ALA A 68 7.75 -8.94 11.97
CA ALA A 68 7.83 -10.40 11.88
C ALA A 68 9.00 -11.00 12.71
N ARG A 69 9.41 -10.33 13.80
CA ARG A 69 10.31 -10.91 14.80
C ARG A 69 9.55 -11.22 16.08
#